data_AF-A0A523LN29-F1
#
_entry.id   AF-A0A523LN29-F1
#
_cell.length_a   1.000
_cell.length_b   1.000
_cell.length_c   1.000
_cell.angle_alpha   90.00
_cell.angle_beta   90.00
_cell.angle_gamma   90.00
#
_symmetry.space_group_name_H-M   'P 1'
#
loop_
_entity.id
_entity.type
_entity.pdbx_description
1 polymer ?
#
loop_
_entity_poly.entity_id
_entity_poly.type
_entity_poly.pdbx_seq_one_letter_code
_entity_poly.pdbx_strand_id
1 'polypeptide(L)'
;MTSKFAKYAVLTLFLAAANLSVAGNEVLFPTPKALERDVNFWVSIFTEYSTSEGVLHDNRNLAVVYEKIVLPENASRRTRNRLSKARREYYQKILRAL
;
A
#
# COMPACT_ATOMS: atom_id res chain seq x y z
N MET A 1 7.16 28.65 44.03
CA MET A 1 6.24 28.11 43.00
C MET A 1 6.82 28.16 41.56
N THR A 2 8.12 28.43 41.38
CA THR A 2 8.74 28.65 40.05
C THR A 2 9.40 27.41 39.42
N SER A 3 9.83 26.43 40.22
CA SER A 3 10.60 25.27 39.72
C SER A 3 9.78 24.19 39.04
N LYS A 4 8.49 24.04 39.41
CA LYS A 4 7.59 23.08 38.75
C LYS A 4 7.22 23.56 37.34
N PHE A 5 6.95 24.86 37.18
CA PHE A 5 6.67 25.47 35.88
C PHE A 5 7.84 25.29 34.91
N ALA A 6 9.08 25.53 35.36
CA ALA A 6 10.26 25.30 34.55
C ALA A 6 10.43 23.82 34.15
N LYS A 7 10.13 22.87 35.04
CA LYS A 7 10.17 21.42 34.74
C LYS A 7 9.12 21.03 33.70
N TYR A 8 7.90 21.54 33.83
CA TYR A 8 6.84 21.27 32.84
C TYR A 8 7.16 21.92 31.50
N ALA A 9 7.72 23.15 31.49
CA ALA A 9 8.15 23.83 30.28
C ALA A 9 9.26 23.06 29.56
N VAL A 10 10.27 22.56 30.29
CA VAL A 10 11.34 21.72 29.73
C VAL A 10 10.79 20.39 29.21
N LEU A 11 9.88 19.75 29.94
CA LEU A 11 9.23 18.51 29.50
C LEU A 11 8.42 18.73 28.21
N THR A 12 7.62 19.80 28.14
CA THR A 12 6.88 20.15 26.91
C THR A 12 7.80 20.48 25.74
N LEU A 13 8.94 21.14 25.99
CA LEU A 13 9.92 21.43 24.95
C LEU A 13 10.61 20.16 24.43
N PHE A 14 10.91 19.21 25.31
CA PHE A 14 11.45 17.89 24.92
C PHE A 14 10.44 17.07 24.11
N LEU A 15 9.16 17.04 24.51
CA LEU A 15 8.12 16.37 23.74
C LEU A 15 7.86 17.03 22.38
N ALA A 16 7.97 18.37 22.28
CA ALA A 16 7.86 19.07 21.01
C ALA A 16 9.05 18.77 20.07
N ALA A 17 10.27 18.71 20.60
CA ALA A 17 11.47 18.38 19.83
C ALA A 17 11.49 16.92 19.34
N ALA A 18 10.91 15.98 20.10
CA ALA A 18 10.80 14.58 19.69
C ALA A 18 9.86 14.36 18.48
N ASN A 19 9.00 15.33 18.18
CA ASN A 19 8.10 15.32 17.01
C ASN A 19 8.70 16.04 15.78
N LEU A 20 9.91 16.60 15.88
CA LEU A 20 10.66 16.98 14.68
C LEU A 20 11.19 15.70 14.04
N SER A 21 10.31 14.98 13.35
CA SER A 21 10.70 13.93 12.42
C SER A 21 11.71 14.54 11.46
N VAL A 22 12.92 13.97 11.40
CA VAL A 22 13.87 14.27 10.33
C VAL A 22 13.16 13.92 9.03
N ALA A 23 12.79 14.95 8.25
CA ALA A 23 12.33 14.75 6.90
C ALA A 23 13.38 13.89 6.19
N GLY A 24 12.95 12.78 5.57
CA GLY A 24 13.83 11.88 4.85
C GLY A 24 14.76 12.69 3.96
N ASN A 25 16.06 12.41 4.00
CA ASN A 25 17.02 13.20 3.27
C ASN A 25 16.79 12.98 1.76
N GLU A 26 16.02 13.86 1.11
CA GLU A 26 15.66 13.83 -0.31
C GLU A 26 16.89 13.73 -1.23
N VAL A 27 18.06 14.18 -0.76
CA VAL A 27 19.32 14.04 -1.49
C VAL A 27 19.82 12.60 -1.46
N LEU A 28 19.64 11.89 -0.33
CA LEU A 28 20.05 10.50 -0.17
C LEU A 28 18.97 9.50 -0.66
N PHE A 29 17.71 9.90 -0.58
CA PHE A 29 16.54 9.08 -0.95
C PHE A 29 15.55 9.91 -1.77
N PRO A 30 15.90 10.27 -3.02
CA PRO A 30 14.99 11.02 -3.87
C PRO A 30 13.71 10.20 -4.12
N THR A 31 12.56 10.87 -4.18
CA THR A 31 11.28 10.26 -4.58
C THR A 31 10.95 10.58 -6.03
N PRO A 32 11.45 9.81 -7.02
CA PRO A 32 11.22 10.11 -8.42
C PRO A 32 9.74 9.95 -8.78
N LYS A 33 9.19 10.96 -9.46
CA LYS A 33 7.80 10.97 -9.92
C LYS A 33 7.42 9.78 -10.80
N ALA A 34 8.38 9.21 -11.52
CA ALA A 34 8.16 8.01 -12.32
C ALA A 34 7.72 6.79 -11.48
N LEU A 35 8.15 6.70 -10.22
CA LEU A 35 7.81 5.59 -9.32
C LEU A 35 6.52 5.82 -8.54
N GLU A 36 6.02 7.05 -8.45
CA GLU A 36 4.86 7.42 -7.62
C GLU A 36 3.65 6.51 -7.90
N ARG A 37 3.44 6.18 -9.18
CA ARG A 37 2.35 5.30 -9.61
C ARG A 37 2.48 3.87 -9.06
N ASP A 38 3.66 3.30 -9.17
CA ASP A 38 3.95 1.92 -8.74
C ASP A 38 3.97 1.82 -7.22
N VAL A 39 4.46 2.86 -6.54
CA VAL A 39 4.38 3.01 -5.08
C VAL A 39 2.92 3.06 -4.64
N ASN A 40 2.09 3.88 -5.29
CA ASN A 40 0.67 4.00 -4.95
C ASN A 40 -0.08 2.67 -5.12
N PHE A 41 0.26 1.87 -6.14
CA PHE A 41 -0.26 0.51 -6.28
C PHE A 41 0.07 -0.34 -5.05
N TRP A 42 1.33 -0.37 -4.60
CA TRP A 42 1.68 -1.17 -3.43
C TRP A 42 1.08 -0.62 -2.13
N VAL A 43 1.01 0.69 -1.98
CA VAL A 43 0.33 1.33 -0.84
C VAL A 43 -1.12 0.86 -0.78
N SER A 44 -1.86 0.87 -1.89
CA SER A 44 -3.26 0.41 -1.88
C SER A 44 -3.37 -1.07 -1.53
N ILE A 45 -2.51 -1.95 -2.07
CA ILE A 45 -2.45 -3.39 -1.71
C ILE A 45 -2.39 -3.59 -0.19
N PHE A 46 -1.61 -2.78 0.54
CA PHE A 46 -1.42 -2.94 1.98
C PHE A 46 -2.38 -2.12 2.85
N THR A 47 -3.13 -1.17 2.28
CA THR A 47 -3.99 -0.25 3.05
C THR A 47 -5.47 -0.38 2.74
N GLU A 48 -5.83 -0.79 1.52
CA GLU A 48 -7.21 -0.80 1.04
C GLU A 48 -7.78 -2.20 0.85
N TYR A 49 -6.94 -3.20 0.55
CA TYR A 49 -7.39 -4.56 0.27
C TYR A 49 -7.19 -5.49 1.46
N SER A 50 -8.19 -6.35 1.68
CA SER A 50 -8.14 -7.38 2.72
C SER A 50 -7.59 -8.72 2.21
N THR A 51 -7.31 -9.65 3.12
CA THR A 51 -6.83 -11.00 2.78
C THR A 51 -7.89 -11.90 2.13
N SER A 52 -9.16 -11.48 2.15
CA SER A 52 -10.28 -12.07 1.42
C SER A 52 -10.48 -11.40 0.05
N GLU A 53 -9.58 -10.54 -0.38
CA GLU A 53 -9.60 -9.93 -1.71
C GLU A 53 -8.32 -10.26 -2.47
N GLY A 54 -8.41 -10.22 -3.80
CA GLY A 54 -7.27 -10.30 -4.70
C GLY A 54 -7.38 -9.23 -5.76
N VAL A 55 -6.24 -8.74 -6.24
CA VAL A 55 -6.16 -7.73 -7.31
C VAL A 55 -5.50 -8.35 -8.52
N LEU A 56 -6.21 -8.38 -9.66
CA LEU A 56 -5.65 -8.79 -10.95
C LEU A 56 -5.19 -7.53 -11.69
N HIS A 57 -3.90 -7.45 -11.98
CA HIS A 57 -3.27 -6.27 -12.60
C HIS A 57 -2.38 -6.67 -13.78
N ASP A 58 -1.97 -5.69 -14.59
CA ASP A 58 -1.01 -5.88 -15.66
C ASP A 58 0.41 -6.12 -15.14
N ASN A 59 1.16 -7.01 -15.80
CA ASN A 59 2.49 -7.40 -15.36
C ASN A 59 3.60 -6.43 -15.75
N ARG A 60 3.31 -5.44 -16.63
CA ARG A 60 4.27 -4.42 -17.10
C ARG A 60 3.88 -3.02 -16.69
N ASN A 61 2.62 -2.77 -16.34
CA ASN A 61 2.14 -1.47 -15.90
C ASN A 61 1.19 -1.57 -14.71
N LEU A 62 1.69 -1.32 -13.49
CA LEU A 62 0.91 -1.42 -12.25
C LEU A 62 -0.26 -0.42 -12.17
N ALA A 63 -0.32 0.59 -13.06
CA ALA A 63 -1.48 1.46 -13.21
C ALA A 63 -2.74 0.72 -13.65
N VAL A 64 -2.56 -0.41 -14.34
CA VAL A 64 -3.65 -1.12 -15.01
C VAL A 64 -4.11 -2.26 -14.11
N VAL A 65 -5.21 -2.01 -13.41
CA VAL A 65 -5.92 -3.02 -12.62
C VAL A 65 -7.10 -3.52 -13.45
N TYR A 66 -7.12 -4.82 -13.73
CA TYR A 66 -8.18 -5.45 -14.49
C TYR A 66 -9.41 -5.74 -13.62
N GLU A 67 -9.19 -6.22 -12.39
CA GLU A 67 -10.29 -6.64 -11.51
C GLU A 67 -9.88 -6.72 -10.04
N LYS A 68 -10.80 -6.32 -9.15
CA LYS A 68 -10.81 -6.74 -7.74
C LYS A 68 -11.65 -8.00 -7.59
N ILE A 69 -11.03 -9.07 -7.11
CA ILE A 69 -11.63 -10.40 -6.94
C ILE A 69 -11.97 -10.59 -5.46
N VAL A 70 -13.24 -10.79 -5.13
CA VAL A 70 -13.64 -11.25 -3.79
C VAL A 70 -13.39 -12.75 -3.68
N LEU A 71 -12.62 -13.14 -2.68
CA LEU A 71 -12.25 -14.52 -2.40
C LEU A 71 -13.16 -15.05 -1.29
N PRO A 72 -13.87 -16.17 -1.49
CA PRO A 72 -14.82 -16.64 -0.49
C PRO A 72 -14.12 -16.94 0.84
N GLU A 73 -14.76 -16.52 1.93
CA GLU A 73 -14.30 -16.82 3.28
C GLU A 73 -14.25 -18.35 3.49
N ASN A 74 -13.22 -18.81 4.20
CA ASN A 74 -12.96 -20.23 4.46
C ASN A 74 -12.75 -21.11 3.20
N ALA A 75 -12.60 -20.53 2.01
CA ALA A 75 -12.27 -21.30 0.82
C ALA A 75 -10.89 -21.95 0.94
N SER A 76 -10.81 -23.23 0.59
CA SER A 76 -9.52 -23.92 0.48
C SER A 76 -8.58 -23.18 -0.48
N ARG A 77 -7.26 -23.32 -0.24
CA ARG A 77 -6.24 -22.77 -1.16
C ARG A 77 -6.47 -23.22 -2.60
N ARG A 78 -6.91 -24.47 -2.82
CA ARG A 78 -7.25 -25.01 -4.14
C ARG A 78 -8.42 -24.24 -4.76
N THR A 79 -9.48 -23.98 -4.00
CA THR A 79 -10.65 -23.21 -4.47
C THR A 79 -10.25 -21.78 -4.85
N ARG A 80 -9.47 -21.10 -3.99
CA ARG A 80 -8.96 -19.74 -4.26
C ARG A 80 -8.12 -19.71 -5.54
N ASN A 81 -7.16 -20.64 -5.69
CA ASN A 81 -6.32 -20.73 -6.89
C ASN A 81 -7.14 -20.98 -8.15
N ARG A 82 -8.18 -21.82 -8.08
CA ARG A 82 -9.07 -22.09 -9.21
C ARG A 82 -9.83 -20.84 -9.63
N LEU A 83 -10.35 -20.08 -8.66
CA LEU A 83 -11.03 -18.80 -8.92
C LEU A 83 -10.07 -17.79 -9.57
N SER A 84 -8.90 -17.56 -8.98
CA SER A 84 -7.89 -16.64 -9.54
C SER A 84 -7.47 -17.05 -10.95
N LYS A 85 -7.29 -18.35 -11.21
CA LYS A 85 -6.96 -18.88 -12.54
C LYS A 85 -8.08 -18.58 -13.55
N ALA A 86 -9.34 -18.83 -13.19
CA ALA A 86 -10.48 -18.57 -14.07
C ALA A 86 -10.61 -17.09 -14.44
N ARG A 87 -10.42 -16.18 -13.47
CA ARG A 87 -10.45 -14.73 -13.74
C ARG A 87 -9.27 -14.30 -14.61
N ARG A 88 -8.06 -14.81 -14.37
CA ARG A 88 -6.90 -14.56 -15.23
C ARG A 88 -7.13 -15.03 -16.66
N GLU A 89 -7.68 -16.22 -16.86
CA GLU A 89 -7.98 -16.77 -18.19
C GLU A 89 -9.05 -15.96 -18.93
N TYR A 90 -10.06 -15.45 -18.20
CA TYR A 90 -11.07 -14.54 -18.75
C TYR A 90 -10.44 -13.28 -19.36
N TYR A 91 -9.59 -12.56 -18.61
CA TYR A 91 -8.92 -11.36 -19.14
C TYR A 91 -7.90 -11.69 -20.23
N GLN A 92 -7.16 -12.80 -20.11
CA GLN A 92 -6.26 -13.24 -21.17
C GLN A 92 -6.98 -13.46 -22.50
N LYS A 93 -8.21 -14.00 -22.47
CA LYS A 93 -9.02 -14.18 -23.68
C LYS A 93 -9.39 -12.84 -24.32
N ILE A 94 -9.80 -11.85 -23.51
CA ILE A 94 -10.15 -10.51 -24.00
C ILE A 94 -8.92 -9.83 -24.60
N LEU A 95 -7.81 -9.80 -23.86
CA LEU A 95 -6.61 -9.08 -24.26
C LEU A 95 -5.92 -9.66 -25.50
N ARG A 96 -6.07 -10.97 -25.76
CA ARG A 96 -5.56 -11.61 -26.98
C ARG A 96 -6.43 -11.35 -28.22
N ALA A 97 -7.64 -10.84 -28.03
CA ALA A 97 -8.57 -10.53 -29.11
C ALA A 97 -8.56 -9.04 -29.51
N LEU A 98 -7.71 -8.23 -28.86
CA LEU A 98 -7.43 -6.83 -29.19
C LEU A 98 -6.17 -6.73 -30.04
#